data_AF-A0A2V8KGK4-F1
#
_entry.id   AF-A0A2V8KGK4-F1
#
_cell.length_a   1.000
_cell.length_b   1.000
_cell.length_c   1.000
_cell.angle_alpha   90.00
_cell.angle_beta   90.00
_cell.angle_gamma   90.00
#
_symmetry.space_group_name_H-M   'P 1'
#
loop_
_entity.id
_entity.type
_entity.pdbx_description
1 polymer ?
#
loop_
_entity_poly.entity_id
_entity_poly.type
_entity_poly.pdbx_seq_one_letter_code
_entity_poly.pdbx_strand_id
1 'polypeptide(L)'
;MTSLLLTLILQLQGSAVPPPTRATLPSFRLKEAVRDFPRSQLQLKHSDPVSVDLNQSARASYETLAELAGVNIIFDRDFQNDFFPPLRVEKADILEAFDRLSAVTGNFVEVFDSNTLLVAPNNAAKRLKYGTYGTQVVKTIYLTSANSQQDTARIVTALRTLNMRLLATGGDQKAIVIKDTPDRMAVAAKLVSELAKIDSSEPIAVDPAGNLLIQDGGGMRKSASRRSRLDIRVANFISLNVEQDARSMFEAVAARAGLNILFDRDFQSPGSVRLKFENMDVLDTLDLLALQTGTFWEALDSTTILVAPDNQTKRRDYAPMIEKTLYLDNMENPKQLTEIITCLRAVLNMRYLFSSPTAKAIAMKDTPNQIALAEKIIADLGSATTTEAPTSAGTALDVGSELPALLRSRAVRNLSANHSQLDARFMETVSIDLNESAQRAFEELTGKVGLHVTFDKRLEDAPAGRLTLKDVRIVDALDFLSLQTRTFWNVKESSGTILVAPDTQAVRQELEPRTEKVIPLRNIQTPVGTVEIVTALRTLLNIRYVEGNANGIVLKDTSDNTALVEKLVADLDRLPRY
;
A
#
# COMPACT_ATOMS: atom_id res chain seq x y z
N MET A 1 -47.72 25.78 -49.55
CA MET A 1 -48.41 25.45 -48.28
C MET A 1 -49.28 24.23 -48.55
N THR A 2 -48.70 23.04 -48.39
CA THR A 2 -49.31 21.76 -48.80
C THR A 2 -49.65 20.96 -47.54
N SER A 3 -50.93 20.92 -47.21
CA SER A 3 -51.51 20.00 -46.23
C SER A 3 -52.66 19.28 -46.92
N LEU A 4 -52.42 18.05 -47.33
CA LEU A 4 -53.40 17.15 -47.95
C LEU A 4 -52.90 15.73 -47.72
N LEU A 5 -53.48 15.02 -46.75
CA LEU A 5 -54.57 14.09 -47.05
C LEU A 5 -54.97 13.33 -45.78
N LEU A 6 -56.20 13.58 -45.39
CA LEU A 6 -57.00 12.80 -44.46
C LEU A 6 -57.69 11.71 -45.29
N THR A 7 -57.46 10.43 -44.98
CA THR A 7 -58.44 9.38 -45.28
C THR A 7 -58.41 8.32 -44.18
N LEU A 8 -59.57 8.20 -43.55
CA LEU A 8 -59.93 7.38 -42.41
C LEU A 8 -60.62 6.09 -42.90
N ILE A 9 -60.60 5.04 -42.06
CA ILE A 9 -61.58 3.92 -41.85
C ILE A 9 -60.79 2.60 -41.65
N LEU A 10 -61.00 1.73 -40.65
CA LEU A 10 -61.82 1.69 -39.44
C LEU A 10 -61.43 0.42 -38.63
N GLN A 11 -61.37 0.55 -37.29
CA GLN A 11 -61.61 -0.39 -36.18
C GLN A 11 -61.54 -1.93 -36.37
N LEU A 12 -60.83 -2.65 -35.48
CA LEU A 12 -61.38 -3.30 -34.28
C LEU A 12 -60.33 -4.22 -33.58
N GLN A 13 -60.16 -3.98 -32.27
CA GLN A 13 -59.77 -4.88 -31.17
C GLN A 13 -58.49 -5.75 -31.26
N GLY A 14 -57.54 -5.43 -30.38
CA GLY A 14 -56.44 -6.33 -30.01
C GLY A 14 -55.42 -5.67 -29.08
N SER A 15 -55.67 -5.74 -27.77
CA SER A 15 -54.69 -5.59 -26.67
C SER A 15 -54.00 -4.23 -26.51
N ALA A 16 -54.47 -3.46 -25.51
CA ALA A 16 -53.66 -2.43 -24.88
C ALA A 16 -52.39 -3.08 -24.30
N VAL A 17 -51.24 -2.82 -24.92
CA VAL A 17 -49.93 -3.13 -24.34
C VAL A 17 -49.79 -2.23 -23.10
N PRO A 18 -49.67 -2.79 -21.89
CA PRO A 18 -49.39 -1.95 -20.72
C PRO A 18 -48.01 -1.32 -20.91
N PRO A 19 -47.78 -0.09 -20.40
CA PRO A 19 -46.43 0.48 -20.40
C PRO A 19 -45.48 -0.53 -19.73
N PRO A 20 -44.22 -0.67 -20.20
CA PRO A 20 -43.30 -1.63 -19.62
C PRO A 20 -43.23 -1.36 -18.12
N THR A 21 -43.67 -2.34 -17.35
CA THR A 21 -43.59 -2.33 -15.90
C THR A 21 -42.15 -1.96 -15.56
N ARG A 22 -41.92 -0.79 -14.98
CA ARG A 22 -40.63 -0.51 -14.34
C ARG A 22 -40.41 -1.67 -13.39
N ALA A 23 -39.45 -2.53 -13.71
CA ALA A 23 -39.09 -3.66 -12.88
C ALA A 23 -38.85 -3.11 -11.48
N THR A 24 -39.82 -3.34 -10.59
CA THR A 24 -39.73 -2.94 -9.21
C THR A 24 -38.77 -3.96 -8.62
N LEU A 25 -37.53 -3.52 -8.42
CA LEU A 25 -36.51 -4.34 -7.79
C LEU A 25 -37.07 -4.87 -6.47
N PRO A 26 -36.89 -6.17 -6.16
CA PRO A 26 -37.40 -6.75 -4.92
C PRO A 26 -36.85 -5.99 -3.70
N SER A 27 -37.58 -6.02 -2.59
CA SER A 27 -37.17 -5.42 -1.32
C SER A 27 -35.93 -6.15 -0.78
N PHE A 28 -34.76 -5.69 -1.22
CA PHE A 28 -33.47 -6.21 -0.81
C PHE A 28 -33.25 -5.88 0.68
N ARG A 29 -33.30 -6.88 1.56
CA ARG A 29 -32.97 -6.71 2.98
C ARG A 29 -31.45 -6.63 3.15
N LEU A 30 -30.89 -5.43 2.93
CA LEU A 30 -29.45 -5.15 3.06
C LEU A 30 -28.87 -5.62 4.41
N LYS A 31 -29.65 -5.54 5.49
CA LYS A 31 -29.19 -5.87 6.86
C LYS A 31 -28.88 -7.35 7.08
N GLU A 32 -29.47 -8.26 6.30
CA GLU A 32 -29.28 -9.72 6.41
C GLU A 32 -28.13 -10.22 5.53
N ALA A 33 -27.80 -9.52 4.44
CA ALA A 33 -26.67 -9.87 3.54
C ALA A 33 -25.32 -9.27 3.96
N VAL A 34 -25.33 -8.32 4.90
CA VAL A 34 -24.20 -7.45 5.29
C VAL A 34 -23.73 -7.70 6.74
N ARG A 35 -24.39 -8.59 7.48
CA ARG A 35 -24.01 -8.90 8.86
C ARG A 35 -22.65 -9.62 8.88
N ASP A 36 -21.63 -8.92 9.38
CA ASP A 36 -20.58 -9.46 10.24
C ASP A 36 -19.23 -9.93 9.64
N PHE A 37 -18.86 -9.59 8.40
CA PHE A 37 -17.54 -10.02 7.87
C PHE A 37 -16.32 -9.55 8.70
N PRO A 38 -16.29 -8.36 9.33
CA PRO A 38 -15.23 -7.97 10.28
C PRO A 38 -15.54 -8.31 11.74
N ARG A 39 -16.80 -8.18 12.19
CA ARG A 39 -17.19 -8.46 13.58
C ARG A 39 -17.05 -9.93 13.96
N SER A 40 -17.25 -10.84 13.00
CA SER A 40 -17.01 -12.28 13.19
C SER A 40 -15.54 -12.64 13.41
N GLN A 41 -14.60 -11.73 13.12
CA GLN A 41 -13.17 -11.94 13.35
C GLN A 41 -12.76 -11.62 14.79
N LEU A 42 -13.64 -10.96 15.56
CA LEU A 42 -13.38 -10.64 16.95
C LEU A 42 -13.55 -11.90 17.81
N GLN A 43 -12.45 -12.32 18.43
CA GLN A 43 -12.37 -13.43 19.37
C GLN A 43 -12.72 -12.93 20.76
N LEU A 44 -14.02 -12.88 21.04
CA LEU A 44 -14.53 -12.60 22.37
C LEU A 44 -14.13 -13.73 23.32
N LYS A 45 -13.59 -13.38 24.49
CA LYS A 45 -13.31 -14.38 25.55
C LYS A 45 -14.59 -14.78 26.27
N HIS A 46 -15.59 -13.89 26.29
CA HIS A 46 -16.89 -14.12 26.90
C HIS A 46 -17.99 -13.71 25.92
N SER A 47 -18.91 -14.62 25.65
CA SER A 47 -20.05 -14.44 24.72
C SER A 47 -21.41 -14.56 25.40
N ASP A 48 -21.43 -14.68 26.73
CA ASP A 48 -22.68 -14.77 27.48
C ASP A 48 -23.40 -13.42 27.49
N PRO A 49 -24.75 -13.39 27.44
CA PRO A 49 -25.50 -12.14 27.50
C PRO A 49 -25.17 -11.32 28.74
N VAL A 50 -24.89 -10.03 28.52
CA VAL A 50 -24.41 -9.12 29.56
C VAL A 50 -25.55 -8.25 30.06
N SER A 51 -25.58 -8.03 31.38
CA SER A 51 -26.40 -7.00 32.02
C SER A 51 -25.49 -6.06 32.80
N VAL A 52 -25.48 -4.79 32.41
CA VAL A 52 -24.57 -3.78 32.97
C VAL A 52 -25.23 -2.41 33.03
N ASP A 53 -25.00 -1.71 34.13
CA ASP A 53 -25.41 -0.32 34.33
C ASP A 53 -24.19 0.59 34.07
N LEU A 54 -24.24 1.36 32.98
CA LEU A 54 -23.17 2.27 32.57
C LEU A 54 -23.55 3.71 32.98
N ASN A 55 -22.95 4.19 34.06
CA ASN A 55 -23.22 5.51 34.67
C ASN A 55 -21.96 6.39 34.79
N GLN A 56 -20.91 6.01 34.06
CA GLN A 56 -19.59 6.62 34.07
C GLN A 56 -19.33 7.37 32.76
N SER A 57 -18.14 7.94 32.60
CA SER A 57 -17.77 8.62 31.35
C SER A 57 -17.78 7.67 30.15
N ALA A 58 -17.85 8.20 28.93
CA ALA A 58 -17.86 7.41 27.70
C ALA A 58 -16.69 6.43 27.65
N ARG A 59 -15.45 6.89 27.94
CA ARG A 59 -14.25 6.05 27.94
C ARG A 59 -14.36 4.90 28.90
N ALA A 60 -14.68 5.20 30.16
CA ALA A 60 -14.78 4.19 31.20
C ALA A 60 -15.86 3.16 30.85
N SER A 61 -16.97 3.60 30.24
CA SER A 61 -18.07 2.70 29.85
C SER A 61 -17.66 1.73 28.74
N TYR A 62 -16.91 2.24 27.74
CA TYR A 62 -16.31 1.41 26.71
C TYR A 62 -15.27 0.42 27.28
N GLU A 63 -14.41 0.89 28.19
CA GLU A 63 -13.44 0.03 28.89
C GLU A 63 -14.11 -1.08 29.69
N THR A 64 -15.21 -0.80 30.39
CA THR A 64 -16.00 -1.82 31.10
C THR A 64 -16.61 -2.85 30.16
N LEU A 65 -17.20 -2.43 29.03
CA LEU A 65 -17.71 -3.39 28.04
C LEU A 65 -16.58 -4.22 27.42
N ALA A 66 -15.41 -3.63 27.17
CA ALA A 66 -14.26 -4.33 26.63
C ALA A 66 -13.68 -5.37 27.61
N GLU A 67 -13.61 -5.02 28.89
CA GLU A 67 -13.23 -5.94 29.97
C GLU A 67 -14.21 -7.12 30.06
N LEU A 68 -15.52 -6.86 29.98
CA LEU A 68 -16.55 -7.91 29.96
C LEU A 68 -16.46 -8.79 28.70
N ALA A 69 -16.10 -8.23 27.56
CA ALA A 69 -15.83 -8.97 26.32
C ALA A 69 -14.49 -9.74 26.36
N GLY A 70 -13.57 -9.36 27.26
CA GLY A 70 -12.20 -9.85 27.32
C GLY A 70 -11.30 -9.39 26.16
N VAL A 71 -11.63 -8.24 25.55
CA VAL A 71 -10.90 -7.65 24.41
C VAL A 71 -10.20 -6.36 24.81
N ASN A 72 -9.15 -6.00 24.08
CA ASN A 72 -8.54 -4.68 24.19
C ASN A 72 -9.45 -3.62 23.57
N ILE A 73 -9.39 -2.39 24.08
CA ILE A 73 -10.10 -1.25 23.49
C ILE A 73 -9.17 -0.06 23.33
N ILE A 74 -9.21 0.54 22.16
CA ILE A 74 -8.39 1.67 21.77
C ILE A 74 -9.30 2.80 21.29
N PHE A 75 -8.84 4.02 21.48
CA PHE A 75 -9.62 5.21 21.16
C PHE A 75 -8.90 6.02 20.09
N ASP A 76 -9.67 6.47 19.09
CA ASP A 76 -9.21 7.48 18.15
C ASP A 76 -8.78 8.75 18.89
N ARG A 77 -7.79 9.45 18.35
CA ARG A 77 -7.25 10.69 18.95
C ARG A 77 -8.32 11.74 19.23
N ASP A 78 -9.35 11.84 18.38
CA ASP A 78 -10.38 12.86 18.49
C ASP A 78 -11.58 12.38 19.33
N PHE A 79 -11.49 11.20 19.96
CA PHE A 79 -12.48 10.67 20.90
C PHE A 79 -12.64 11.58 22.11
N GLN A 80 -13.90 11.93 22.42
CA GLN A 80 -14.24 12.75 23.58
C GLN A 80 -14.71 11.88 24.73
N ASN A 81 -14.14 12.10 25.91
CA ASN A 81 -14.50 11.37 27.13
C ASN A 81 -15.65 12.05 27.89
N ASP A 82 -16.74 12.30 27.19
CA ASP A 82 -17.89 13.02 27.75
C ASP A 82 -18.75 12.13 28.65
N PHE A 83 -19.51 12.76 29.53
CA PHE A 83 -20.59 12.08 30.25
C PHE A 83 -21.84 11.99 29.37
N PHE A 84 -22.59 10.90 29.54
CA PHE A 84 -23.82 10.64 28.80
C PHE A 84 -24.91 10.18 29.76
N PRO A 85 -26.20 10.23 29.36
CA PRO A 85 -27.29 9.73 30.19
C PRO A 85 -27.07 8.27 30.59
N PRO A 86 -27.32 7.86 31.85
CA PRO A 86 -27.08 6.49 32.29
C PRO A 86 -27.70 5.47 31.33
N LEU A 87 -26.89 4.50 30.88
CA LEU A 87 -27.31 3.45 29.96
C LEU A 87 -27.36 2.12 30.68
N ARG A 88 -28.55 1.54 30.75
CA ARG A 88 -28.76 0.19 31.28
C ARG A 88 -28.90 -0.79 30.12
N VAL A 89 -28.05 -1.81 30.12
CA VAL A 89 -28.11 -2.92 29.18
C VAL A 89 -28.57 -4.15 29.97
N GLU A 90 -29.61 -4.83 29.50
CA GLU A 90 -30.14 -6.03 30.15
C GLU A 90 -30.16 -7.20 29.15
N LYS A 91 -29.50 -8.29 29.51
CA LYS A 91 -29.45 -9.56 28.75
C LYS A 91 -29.19 -9.37 27.25
N ALA A 92 -28.31 -8.43 26.89
CA ALA A 92 -27.95 -8.18 25.51
C ALA A 92 -26.68 -8.94 25.13
N ASP A 93 -26.53 -9.26 23.85
CA ASP A 93 -25.23 -9.65 23.32
C ASP A 93 -24.21 -8.51 23.52
N ILE A 94 -22.94 -8.86 23.72
CA ILE A 94 -21.91 -7.86 24.03
C ILE A 94 -21.66 -6.90 22.86
N LEU A 95 -21.78 -7.36 21.61
CA LEU A 95 -21.68 -6.48 20.45
C LEU A 95 -22.89 -5.56 20.34
N GLU A 96 -24.07 -6.05 20.72
CA GLU A 96 -25.27 -5.21 20.84
C GLU A 96 -25.11 -4.15 21.93
N ALA A 97 -24.47 -4.46 23.06
CA ALA A 97 -24.17 -3.50 24.11
C ALA A 97 -23.25 -2.37 23.59
N PHE A 98 -22.21 -2.72 22.82
CA PHE A 98 -21.36 -1.73 22.15
C PHE A 98 -22.12 -0.87 21.13
N ASP A 99 -23.03 -1.46 20.35
CA ASP A 99 -23.86 -0.72 19.39
C ASP A 99 -24.78 0.29 20.10
N ARG A 100 -25.39 -0.11 21.22
CA ARG A 100 -26.23 0.77 22.05
C ARG A 100 -25.42 1.91 22.67
N LEU A 101 -24.25 1.61 23.26
CA LEU A 101 -23.36 2.63 23.82
C LEU A 101 -22.87 3.61 22.75
N SER A 102 -22.56 3.11 21.56
CA SER A 102 -22.17 3.92 20.40
C SER A 102 -23.26 4.88 19.94
N ALA A 103 -24.51 4.41 19.91
CA ALA A 103 -25.65 5.25 19.57
C ALA A 103 -25.84 6.41 20.57
N VAL A 104 -25.65 6.16 21.86
CA VAL A 104 -25.84 7.17 22.92
C VAL A 104 -24.68 8.16 22.99
N THR A 105 -23.46 7.69 22.79
CA THR A 105 -22.25 8.53 22.90
C THR A 105 -21.88 9.25 21.60
N GLY A 106 -22.58 8.97 20.49
CA GLY A 106 -22.24 9.54 19.18
C GLY A 106 -20.94 8.99 18.59
N ASN A 107 -20.54 7.79 19.02
CA ASN A 107 -19.33 7.10 18.56
C ASN A 107 -19.70 5.87 17.72
N PHE A 108 -18.68 5.16 17.24
CA PHE A 108 -18.84 3.81 16.70
C PHE A 108 -17.67 2.93 17.10
N VAL A 109 -17.95 1.63 17.15
CA VAL A 109 -16.96 0.58 17.40
C VAL A 109 -16.64 -0.16 16.11
N GLU A 110 -15.37 -0.45 15.93
CA GLU A 110 -14.84 -1.21 14.82
C GLU A 110 -13.80 -2.22 15.30
N VAL A 111 -13.69 -3.37 14.62
CA VAL A 111 -12.66 -4.38 14.89
C VAL A 111 -11.32 -3.90 14.30
N PHE A 112 -10.31 -3.75 15.15
CA PHE A 112 -8.95 -3.39 14.74
C PHE A 112 -8.12 -4.64 14.41
N ASP A 113 -8.17 -5.63 15.30
CA ASP A 113 -7.61 -6.96 15.12
C ASP A 113 -8.53 -8.01 15.81
N SER A 114 -8.13 -9.27 15.84
CA SER A 114 -8.95 -10.35 16.40
C SER A 114 -9.25 -10.21 17.91
N ASN A 115 -8.56 -9.35 18.65
CA ASN A 115 -8.75 -9.16 20.09
C ASN A 115 -8.79 -7.67 20.49
N THR A 116 -8.89 -6.74 19.55
CA THR A 116 -8.84 -5.30 19.82
C THR A 116 -9.93 -4.55 19.07
N LEU A 117 -10.63 -3.66 19.78
CA LEU A 117 -11.66 -2.78 19.24
C LEU A 117 -11.17 -1.32 19.17
N LEU A 118 -11.43 -0.63 18.06
CA LEU A 118 -11.31 0.82 17.94
C LEU A 118 -12.66 1.50 18.22
N VAL A 119 -12.64 2.54 19.05
CA VAL A 119 -13.74 3.49 19.21
C VAL A 119 -13.38 4.82 18.57
N ALA A 120 -14.26 5.35 17.72
CA ALA A 120 -14.07 6.65 17.07
C ALA A 120 -15.37 7.49 17.01
N PRO A 121 -15.27 8.83 16.91
CA PRO A 121 -16.42 9.69 16.70
C PRO A 121 -17.19 9.33 15.43
N ASN A 122 -18.52 9.25 15.51
CA ASN A 122 -19.37 8.83 14.40
C ASN A 122 -19.62 9.98 13.42
N ASN A 123 -18.64 10.24 12.55
CA ASN A 123 -18.77 11.19 11.45
C ASN A 123 -18.28 10.58 10.12
N ALA A 124 -18.67 11.21 9.00
CA ALA A 124 -18.35 10.70 7.66
C ALA A 124 -16.85 10.52 7.42
N ALA A 125 -16.00 11.41 7.93
CA ALA A 125 -14.55 11.32 7.77
C ALA A 125 -13.95 10.14 8.55
N LYS A 126 -14.39 9.93 9.80
CA LYS A 126 -13.95 8.81 10.65
C LYS A 126 -14.53 7.48 10.16
N ARG A 127 -15.76 7.45 9.67
CA ARG A 127 -16.36 6.28 9.01
C ARG A 127 -15.64 5.94 7.70
N LEU A 128 -15.17 6.92 6.94
CA LEU A 128 -14.32 6.68 5.78
C LEU A 128 -12.94 6.15 6.19
N LYS A 129 -12.38 6.66 7.30
CA LYS A 129 -11.07 6.26 7.83
C LYS A 129 -11.08 4.88 8.48
N TYR A 130 -12.14 4.53 9.21
CA TYR A 130 -12.22 3.35 10.06
C TYR A 130 -13.47 2.49 9.91
N GLY A 131 -14.59 2.94 9.35
CA GLY A 131 -15.78 2.08 9.22
C GLY A 131 -15.47 0.89 8.30
N THR A 132 -15.82 -0.34 8.68
CA THR A 132 -15.38 -1.58 7.97
C THR A 132 -13.90 -1.46 7.55
N TYR A 133 -13.10 -0.84 8.42
CA TYR A 133 -11.73 -0.32 8.29
C TYR A 133 -11.23 0.05 6.89
N GLY A 134 -12.09 0.72 6.10
CA GLY A 134 -11.73 1.17 4.76
C GLY A 134 -11.25 0.04 3.84
N THR A 135 -11.60 -1.20 4.19
CA THR A 135 -11.37 -2.36 3.37
C THR A 135 -12.19 -2.12 2.12
N GLN A 136 -11.53 -1.76 1.03
CA GLN A 136 -12.07 -1.80 -0.29
C GLN A 136 -11.86 -3.22 -0.76
N VAL A 137 -12.91 -3.86 -1.21
CA VAL A 137 -12.77 -5.13 -1.87
C VAL A 137 -12.66 -4.84 -3.35
N VAL A 138 -11.62 -5.38 -3.99
CA VAL A 138 -11.56 -5.47 -5.44
C VAL A 138 -12.12 -6.82 -5.84
N LYS A 139 -13.12 -6.81 -6.73
CA LYS A 139 -13.71 -8.03 -7.27
C LYS A 139 -13.89 -7.90 -8.77
N THR A 140 -13.41 -8.91 -9.51
CA THR A 140 -13.66 -9.04 -10.94
C THR A 140 -14.86 -9.95 -11.15
N ILE A 141 -15.89 -9.43 -11.81
CA ILE A 141 -17.08 -10.21 -12.15
C ILE A 141 -17.00 -10.53 -13.64
N TYR A 142 -16.81 -11.80 -13.95
CA TYR A 142 -16.86 -12.30 -15.32
C TYR A 142 -18.29 -12.29 -15.81
N LEU A 143 -18.47 -11.98 -17.09
CA LEU A 143 -19.72 -11.94 -17.84
C LEU A 143 -19.70 -13.07 -18.89
N THR A 144 -19.44 -14.30 -18.45
CA THR A 144 -19.29 -15.49 -19.31
C THR A 144 -20.58 -15.95 -19.98
N SER A 145 -21.76 -15.49 -19.53
CA SER A 145 -23.08 -15.85 -20.09
C SER A 145 -23.90 -14.66 -20.62
N ALA A 146 -23.32 -13.44 -20.65
CA ALA A 146 -24.00 -12.29 -21.23
C ALA A 146 -24.02 -12.43 -22.76
N ASN A 147 -25.05 -13.09 -23.29
CA ASN A 147 -25.21 -13.40 -24.71
C ASN A 147 -25.42 -12.16 -25.60
N SER A 148 -25.42 -10.94 -25.04
CA SER A 148 -25.53 -9.69 -25.80
C SER A 148 -24.86 -8.51 -25.09
N GLN A 149 -24.29 -7.58 -25.87
CA GLN A 149 -23.76 -6.29 -25.39
C GLN A 149 -24.80 -5.47 -24.59
N GLN A 150 -26.10 -5.73 -24.82
CA GLN A 150 -27.20 -5.09 -24.10
C GLN A 150 -27.32 -5.59 -22.64
N ASP A 151 -27.01 -6.86 -22.37
CA ASP A 151 -27.08 -7.41 -21.01
C ASP A 151 -25.96 -6.85 -20.12
N THR A 152 -24.75 -6.71 -20.66
CA THR A 152 -23.66 -6.01 -19.98
C THR A 152 -24.02 -4.56 -19.69
N ALA A 153 -24.60 -3.85 -20.66
CA ALA A 153 -25.04 -2.46 -20.46
C ALA A 153 -26.11 -2.33 -19.36
N ARG A 154 -27.04 -3.29 -19.26
CA ARG A 154 -28.06 -3.34 -18.19
C ARG A 154 -27.43 -3.55 -16.81
N ILE A 155 -26.51 -4.51 -16.69
CA ILE A 155 -25.80 -4.80 -15.44
C ILE A 155 -24.99 -3.58 -14.99
N VAL A 156 -24.23 -2.97 -15.91
CA VAL A 156 -23.44 -1.76 -15.61
C VAL A 156 -24.34 -0.59 -15.21
N THR A 157 -25.47 -0.41 -15.88
CA THR A 157 -26.43 0.66 -15.52
C THR A 157 -27.02 0.43 -14.12
N ALA A 158 -27.36 -0.81 -13.77
CA ALA A 158 -27.86 -1.16 -12.44
C ALA A 158 -26.79 -1.00 -11.35
N LEU A 159 -25.52 -1.31 -11.63
CA LEU A 159 -24.44 -1.04 -10.70
C LEU A 159 -24.17 0.47 -10.52
N ARG A 160 -24.36 1.28 -11.57
CA ARG A 160 -24.24 2.75 -11.47
C ARG A 160 -25.31 3.35 -10.57
N THR A 161 -26.52 2.80 -10.50
CA THR A 161 -27.56 3.31 -9.57
C THR A 161 -27.23 3.04 -8.11
N LEU A 162 -26.38 2.05 -7.82
CA LEU A 162 -25.85 1.82 -6.48
C LEU A 162 -24.80 2.85 -6.07
N ASN A 163 -24.41 3.79 -6.95
CA ASN A 163 -23.35 4.79 -6.73
C ASN A 163 -21.99 4.19 -6.35
N MET A 164 -21.65 3.03 -6.89
CA MET A 164 -20.41 2.31 -6.56
C MET A 164 -19.19 3.23 -6.73
N ARG A 165 -18.22 3.12 -5.83
CA ARG A 165 -17.12 4.09 -5.73
C ARG A 165 -16.19 4.04 -6.94
N LEU A 166 -15.85 2.84 -7.41
CA LEU A 166 -15.04 2.63 -8.61
C LEU A 166 -15.56 1.42 -9.37
N LEU A 167 -15.84 1.62 -10.65
CA LEU A 167 -16.36 0.60 -11.55
C LEU A 167 -15.68 0.77 -12.92
N ALA A 168 -15.05 -0.30 -13.40
CA ALA A 168 -14.44 -0.36 -14.71
C ALA A 168 -14.93 -1.59 -15.47
N THR A 169 -15.07 -1.47 -16.78
CA THR A 169 -15.45 -2.58 -17.67
C THR A 169 -14.25 -2.96 -18.53
N GLY A 170 -13.94 -4.26 -18.66
CA GLY A 170 -13.02 -4.73 -19.69
C GLY A 170 -13.55 -4.37 -21.08
N GLY A 171 -12.69 -4.10 -22.06
CA GLY A 171 -13.17 -3.57 -23.35
C GLY A 171 -13.79 -4.59 -24.30
N ASP A 172 -13.63 -5.89 -24.03
CA ASP A 172 -14.49 -6.92 -24.62
C ASP A 172 -15.86 -7.03 -23.91
N GLN A 173 -16.07 -6.22 -22.85
CA GLN A 173 -17.27 -6.20 -22.02
C GLN A 173 -17.62 -7.56 -21.39
N LYS A 174 -16.63 -8.45 -21.26
CA LYS A 174 -16.78 -9.77 -20.62
C LYS A 174 -16.38 -9.77 -19.15
N ALA A 175 -15.94 -8.65 -18.60
CA ALA A 175 -15.63 -8.53 -17.17
C ALA A 175 -15.92 -7.12 -16.63
N ILE A 176 -16.34 -7.05 -15.38
CA ILE A 176 -16.53 -5.80 -14.62
C ILE A 176 -15.65 -5.86 -13.37
N VAL A 177 -14.76 -4.88 -13.20
CA VAL A 177 -13.96 -4.72 -11.98
C VAL A 177 -14.64 -3.69 -11.09
N ILE A 178 -14.95 -4.07 -9.87
CA ILE A 178 -15.60 -3.23 -8.87
C ILE A 178 -14.66 -3.07 -7.68
N LYS A 179 -14.52 -1.85 -7.16
CA LYS A 179 -13.77 -1.57 -5.93
C LYS A 179 -14.57 -0.71 -4.96
N ASP A 180 -15.06 -1.33 -3.89
CA ASP A 180 -15.95 -0.68 -2.90
C ASP A 180 -15.88 -1.36 -1.52
N THR A 181 -16.62 -0.88 -0.52
CA THR A 181 -16.67 -1.55 0.80
C THR A 181 -17.27 -2.96 0.70
N PRO A 182 -16.91 -3.92 1.58
CA PRO A 182 -17.46 -5.27 1.61
C PRO A 182 -18.99 -5.30 1.54
N ASP A 183 -19.65 -4.42 2.30
CA ASP A 183 -21.11 -4.32 2.36
C ASP A 183 -21.70 -3.98 0.99
N ARG A 184 -21.14 -2.97 0.31
CA ARG A 184 -21.58 -2.56 -1.03
C ARG A 184 -21.18 -3.56 -2.09
N MET A 185 -20.04 -4.23 -1.90
CA MET A 185 -19.60 -5.31 -2.77
C MET A 185 -20.52 -6.51 -2.68
N ALA A 186 -21.00 -6.88 -1.50
CA ALA A 186 -21.97 -7.95 -1.32
C ALA A 186 -23.30 -7.63 -2.02
N VAL A 187 -23.77 -6.37 -1.90
CA VAL A 187 -24.95 -5.89 -2.64
C VAL A 187 -24.74 -5.97 -4.14
N ALA A 188 -23.60 -5.47 -4.63
CA ALA A 188 -23.26 -5.52 -6.05
C ALA A 188 -23.14 -6.95 -6.57
N ALA A 189 -22.44 -7.84 -5.85
CA ALA A 189 -22.29 -9.24 -6.21
C ALA A 189 -23.63 -9.96 -6.29
N LYS A 190 -24.51 -9.73 -5.31
CA LYS A 190 -25.85 -10.33 -5.32
C LYS A 190 -26.71 -9.79 -6.47
N LEU A 191 -26.72 -8.47 -6.69
CA LEU A 191 -27.40 -7.85 -7.84
C LEU A 191 -26.93 -8.46 -9.17
N VAL A 192 -25.61 -8.59 -9.36
CA VAL A 192 -25.07 -9.15 -10.59
C VAL A 192 -25.40 -10.64 -10.73
N SER A 193 -25.34 -11.41 -9.64
CA SER A 193 -25.73 -12.83 -9.67
C SER A 193 -27.20 -13.03 -10.09
N GLU A 194 -28.10 -12.17 -9.62
CA GLU A 194 -29.52 -12.18 -9.99
C GLU A 194 -29.74 -11.77 -11.46
N LEU A 195 -29.01 -10.75 -11.93
CA LEU A 195 -29.16 -10.24 -13.29
C LEU A 195 -28.52 -11.13 -14.35
N ALA A 196 -27.47 -11.86 -14.00
CA ALA A 196 -26.55 -12.41 -14.99
C ALA A 196 -26.39 -13.94 -14.92
N LYS A 197 -26.71 -14.59 -13.79
CA LYS A 197 -26.52 -16.05 -13.58
C LYS A 197 -25.07 -16.52 -13.86
N ILE A 198 -24.07 -15.94 -13.20
CA ILE A 198 -22.64 -16.15 -13.50
C ILE A 198 -21.81 -16.49 -12.25
N ASP A 199 -20.66 -17.14 -12.47
CA ASP A 199 -19.56 -17.32 -11.53
C ASP A 199 -18.75 -16.03 -11.30
N SER A 200 -18.52 -15.73 -10.02
CA SER A 200 -17.80 -14.53 -9.59
C SER A 200 -16.45 -14.89 -8.98
N SER A 201 -15.39 -14.13 -9.26
CA SER A 201 -14.10 -14.33 -8.58
C SER A 201 -14.20 -14.03 -7.08
N GLU A 202 -13.28 -14.61 -6.30
CA GLU A 202 -13.20 -14.31 -4.88
C GLU A 202 -12.75 -12.86 -4.64
N PRO A 203 -13.44 -12.14 -3.75
CA PRO A 203 -13.11 -10.77 -3.40
C PRO A 203 -11.70 -10.66 -2.80
N ILE A 204 -10.89 -9.72 -3.29
CA ILE A 204 -9.63 -9.34 -2.64
C ILE A 204 -9.92 -8.18 -1.70
N ALA A 205 -9.69 -8.36 -0.41
CA ALA A 205 -9.75 -7.27 0.54
C ALA A 205 -8.49 -6.38 0.45
N VAL A 206 -8.65 -5.06 0.43
CA VAL A 206 -7.57 -4.07 0.42
C VAL A 206 -7.89 -2.91 1.36
N ASP A 207 -6.95 -2.34 2.10
CA ASP A 207 -7.20 -1.17 2.95
C ASP A 207 -7.29 0.15 2.15
N PRO A 208 -7.56 1.33 2.78
CA PRO A 208 -7.61 2.61 2.09
C PRO A 208 -6.32 3.02 1.39
N ALA A 209 -5.17 2.52 1.87
CA ALA A 209 -3.86 2.74 1.27
C ALA A 209 -3.57 1.76 0.12
N GLY A 210 -4.51 0.86 -0.20
CA GLY A 210 -4.37 -0.16 -1.23
C GLY A 210 -3.51 -1.34 -0.82
N ASN A 211 -3.26 -1.54 0.48
CA ASN A 211 -2.60 -2.74 0.96
C ASN A 211 -3.59 -3.89 0.94
N LEU A 212 -3.20 -5.03 0.38
CA LEU A 212 -3.96 -6.27 0.48
C LEU A 212 -4.23 -6.62 1.95
N LEU A 213 -5.35 -7.29 2.24
CA LEU A 213 -5.61 -7.93 3.52
C LEU A 213 -5.64 -9.46 3.30
N ILE A 214 -4.81 -10.19 4.03
CA ILE A 214 -4.74 -11.66 4.06
C ILE A 214 -5.56 -12.18 5.23
N GLN A 215 -6.34 -13.22 5.02
CA GLN A 215 -6.98 -13.97 6.08
C GLN A 215 -6.02 -15.04 6.62
N ASP A 216 -5.59 -14.89 7.88
CA ASP A 216 -4.68 -15.84 8.54
C ASP A 216 -5.24 -16.20 9.93
N GLY A 217 -5.43 -17.49 10.21
CA GLY A 217 -5.75 -17.99 11.55
C GLY A 217 -6.94 -17.33 12.28
N GLY A 218 -7.99 -16.93 11.55
CA GLY A 218 -9.21 -16.35 12.13
C GLY A 218 -9.30 -14.82 12.15
N GLY A 219 -8.35 -14.09 11.54
CA GLY A 219 -8.45 -12.63 11.36
C GLY A 219 -7.94 -12.15 9.99
N MET A 220 -8.45 -11.01 9.50
CA MET A 220 -7.84 -10.29 8.38
C MET A 220 -6.65 -9.47 8.87
N ARG A 221 -5.44 -9.88 8.47
CA ARG A 221 -4.21 -9.12 8.67
C ARG A 221 -3.90 -8.34 7.40
N LYS A 222 -3.33 -7.13 7.49
CA LYS A 222 -2.76 -6.48 6.30
C LYS A 222 -1.70 -7.41 5.71
N SER A 223 -1.81 -7.74 4.43
CA SER A 223 -0.80 -8.51 3.73
C SER A 223 0.53 -7.83 3.92
N ALA A 224 1.42 -8.60 4.51
CA ALA A 224 2.74 -8.18 4.86
C ALA A 224 3.59 -8.14 3.59
N SER A 225 3.48 -7.06 2.82
CA SER A 225 4.58 -6.73 1.89
C SER A 225 5.74 -6.02 2.60
N ARG A 226 5.52 -5.57 3.84
CA ARG A 226 6.49 -4.75 4.61
C ARG A 226 6.71 -5.24 6.04
N ARG A 227 5.64 -5.68 6.71
CA ARG A 227 5.63 -6.23 8.08
C ARG A 227 6.46 -7.53 8.21
N SER A 228 6.53 -8.32 7.15
CA SER A 228 7.25 -9.61 7.08
C SER A 228 8.75 -9.46 6.94
N ARG A 229 9.25 -8.24 6.75
CA ARG A 229 10.69 -7.97 6.63
C ARG A 229 11.36 -7.77 7.97
N LEU A 230 10.62 -7.46 9.04
CA LEU A 230 11.18 -7.18 10.36
C LEU A 230 11.45 -8.48 11.13
N ASP A 231 12.70 -8.65 11.54
CA ASP A 231 13.16 -9.66 12.48
C ASP A 231 12.90 -9.13 13.90
N ILE A 232 11.74 -9.45 14.47
CA ILE A 232 11.47 -9.13 15.88
C ILE A 232 12.36 -10.03 16.76
N ARG A 233 13.28 -9.41 17.50
CA ARG A 233 14.36 -10.14 18.20
C ARG A 233 14.05 -10.46 19.65
N VAL A 234 13.16 -9.70 20.28
CA VAL A 234 12.99 -9.71 21.75
C VAL A 234 11.60 -10.16 22.17
N ALA A 235 10.56 -9.37 21.93
CA ALA A 235 9.18 -9.71 22.29
C ALA A 235 8.26 -9.50 21.10
N ASN A 236 7.44 -10.50 20.76
CA ASN A 236 6.41 -10.39 19.73
C ASN A 236 5.12 -9.73 20.26
N PHE A 237 4.89 -9.80 21.57
CA PHE A 237 3.73 -9.21 22.22
C PHE A 237 4.15 -8.25 23.33
N ILE A 238 3.46 -7.12 23.44
CA ILE A 238 3.73 -6.05 24.40
C ILE A 238 2.45 -5.75 25.20
N SER A 239 2.64 -5.49 26.50
CA SER A 239 1.59 -4.92 27.36
C SER A 239 2.08 -3.57 27.87
N LEU A 240 1.25 -2.54 27.75
CA LEU A 240 1.57 -1.17 28.11
C LEU A 240 0.37 -0.50 28.78
N ASN A 241 0.63 0.17 29.89
CA ASN A 241 -0.32 1.06 30.57
C ASN A 241 0.43 2.32 31.00
N VAL A 242 0.67 3.22 30.05
CA VAL A 242 1.56 4.37 30.22
C VAL A 242 1.01 5.57 29.45
N GLU A 243 1.27 6.77 29.98
CA GLU A 243 1.05 8.05 29.31
C GLU A 243 2.39 8.78 29.21
N GLN A 244 2.93 8.90 28.00
CA GLN A 244 4.22 9.53 27.70
C GLN A 244 4.16 10.23 26.34
N ASP A 245 5.17 11.06 26.04
CA ASP A 245 5.28 11.66 24.72
C ASP A 245 5.43 10.57 23.63
N ALA A 246 4.93 10.86 22.43
CA ALA A 246 4.91 9.92 21.33
C ALA A 246 6.29 9.34 20.97
N ARG A 247 7.34 10.17 21.03
CA ARG A 247 8.69 9.75 20.66
C ARG A 247 9.20 8.68 21.62
N SER A 248 9.11 8.94 22.93
CA SER A 248 9.47 7.98 23.97
C SER A 248 8.67 6.69 23.86
N MET A 249 7.38 6.76 23.50
CA MET A 249 6.56 5.56 23.32
C MET A 249 7.02 4.71 22.12
N PHE A 250 7.32 5.33 20.98
CA PHE A 250 7.87 4.63 19.83
C PHE A 250 9.24 4.00 20.14
N GLU A 251 10.13 4.74 20.80
CA GLU A 251 11.43 4.24 21.25
C GLU A 251 11.26 3.06 22.23
N ALA A 252 10.32 3.14 23.17
CA ALA A 252 10.05 2.09 24.15
C ALA A 252 9.42 0.82 23.54
N VAL A 253 8.64 0.95 22.47
CA VAL A 253 8.10 -0.20 21.71
C VAL A 253 9.20 -0.84 20.85
N ALA A 254 9.95 -0.03 20.10
CA ALA A 254 11.06 -0.51 19.29
C ALA A 254 12.12 -1.24 20.14
N ALA A 255 12.48 -0.67 21.30
CA ALA A 255 13.42 -1.29 22.22
C ALA A 255 12.94 -2.65 22.76
N ARG A 256 11.64 -2.79 23.06
CA ARG A 256 11.04 -4.07 23.49
C ARG A 256 10.95 -5.11 22.37
N ALA A 257 10.90 -4.65 21.12
CA ALA A 257 10.92 -5.51 19.93
C ALA A 257 12.34 -5.89 19.48
N GLY A 258 13.37 -5.20 20.00
CA GLY A 258 14.75 -5.33 19.52
C GLY A 258 14.98 -4.64 18.17
N LEU A 259 14.19 -3.60 17.86
CA LEU A 259 14.27 -2.82 16.63
C LEU A 259 14.98 -1.48 16.87
N ASN A 260 15.75 -1.05 15.86
CA ASN A 260 16.25 0.30 15.72
C ASN A 260 15.15 1.23 15.20
N ILE A 261 15.19 2.50 15.59
CA ILE A 261 14.19 3.48 15.19
C ILE A 261 14.83 4.75 14.68
N LEU A 262 14.37 5.21 13.52
CA LEU A 262 14.65 6.52 12.96
C LEU A 262 13.38 7.36 12.98
N PHE A 263 13.54 8.64 13.23
CA PHE A 263 12.46 9.61 13.05
C PHE A 263 12.76 10.47 11.84
N ASP A 264 11.77 10.67 10.99
CA ASP A 264 11.84 11.70 9.95
C ASP A 264 12.11 13.06 10.61
N ARG A 265 12.93 13.89 9.96
CA ARG A 265 13.30 15.22 10.49
C ARG A 265 12.10 16.10 10.83
N ASP A 266 11.02 15.98 10.07
CA ASP A 266 9.81 16.78 10.27
C ASP A 266 8.85 16.10 11.27
N PHE A 267 9.26 15.00 11.92
CA PHE A 267 8.54 14.40 13.04
C PHE A 267 8.50 15.37 14.22
N GLN A 268 7.28 15.67 14.65
CA GLN A 268 7.02 16.42 15.87
C GLN A 268 6.17 15.54 16.76
N SER A 269 6.57 15.40 18.03
CA SER A 269 5.77 14.66 19.00
C SER A 269 4.46 15.42 19.22
N PRO A 270 3.29 14.85 18.88
CA PRO A 270 2.01 15.54 18.97
C PRO A 270 1.49 15.71 20.41
N GLY A 271 2.31 15.37 21.42
CA GLY A 271 1.97 15.44 22.85
C GLY A 271 2.01 14.08 23.54
N SER A 272 1.46 14.02 24.76
CA SER A 272 1.34 12.77 25.52
C SER A 272 0.28 11.85 24.90
N VAL A 273 0.64 10.58 24.76
CA VAL A 273 -0.21 9.50 24.26
C VAL A 273 -0.48 8.53 25.39
N ARG A 274 -1.75 8.31 25.71
CA ARG A 274 -2.18 7.33 26.71
C ARG A 274 -2.54 6.01 26.04
N LEU A 275 -1.75 4.98 26.33
CA LEU A 275 -1.97 3.61 25.86
C LEU A 275 -2.25 2.68 27.02
N LYS A 276 -3.31 1.89 26.88
CA LYS A 276 -3.66 0.79 27.76
C LYS A 276 -4.07 -0.41 26.91
N PHE A 277 -3.22 -1.42 26.83
CA PHE A 277 -3.51 -2.69 26.18
C PHE A 277 -2.65 -3.80 26.78
N GLU A 278 -3.14 -5.03 26.67
CA GLU A 278 -2.44 -6.23 27.13
C GLU A 278 -2.22 -7.20 25.98
N ASN A 279 -1.03 -7.79 25.94
CA ASN A 279 -0.62 -8.85 25.02
C ASN A 279 -0.93 -8.54 23.54
N MET A 280 -0.60 -7.33 23.09
CA MET A 280 -0.82 -6.90 21.71
C MET A 280 0.45 -7.11 20.88
N ASP A 281 0.32 -7.53 19.62
CA ASP A 281 1.46 -7.74 18.73
C ASP A 281 2.27 -6.44 18.55
N VAL A 282 3.60 -6.53 18.43
CA VAL A 282 4.46 -5.34 18.26
C VAL A 282 4.06 -4.52 17.05
N LEU A 283 3.77 -5.17 15.92
CA LEU A 283 3.47 -4.47 14.68
C LEU A 283 2.12 -3.77 14.78
N ASP A 284 1.15 -4.43 15.40
CA ASP A 284 -0.15 -3.83 15.71
C ASP A 284 -0.01 -2.68 16.73
N THR A 285 0.95 -2.77 17.65
CA THR A 285 1.33 -1.69 18.58
C THR A 285 1.91 -0.48 17.86
N LEU A 286 2.84 -0.70 16.93
CA LEU A 286 3.41 0.38 16.10
C LEU A 286 2.33 1.04 15.24
N ASP A 287 1.40 0.25 14.69
CA ASP A 287 0.27 0.77 13.93
C ASP A 287 -0.70 1.59 14.78
N LEU A 288 -0.97 1.15 16.00
CA LEU A 288 -1.77 1.91 16.96
C LEU A 288 -1.08 3.23 17.30
N LEU A 289 0.21 3.19 17.65
CA LEU A 289 1.00 4.39 17.95
C LEU A 289 0.99 5.37 16.78
N ALA A 290 1.23 4.88 15.57
CA ALA A 290 1.14 5.65 14.34
C ALA A 290 -0.24 6.30 14.20
N LEU A 291 -1.30 5.54 14.47
CA LEU A 291 -2.66 6.03 14.35
C LEU A 291 -2.98 7.16 15.33
N GLN A 292 -2.63 7.00 16.60
CA GLN A 292 -2.90 8.01 17.63
C GLN A 292 -2.05 9.27 17.48
N THR A 293 -0.85 9.12 16.95
CA THR A 293 0.09 10.23 16.76
C THR A 293 -0.07 10.94 15.42
N GLY A 294 -0.88 10.41 14.50
CA GLY A 294 -0.97 10.94 13.14
C GLY A 294 0.33 10.77 12.37
N THR A 295 1.01 9.65 12.60
CA THR A 295 2.26 9.26 11.92
C THR A 295 2.05 7.94 11.19
N PHE A 296 3.05 7.52 10.43
CA PHE A 296 3.15 6.16 9.95
C PHE A 296 4.57 5.68 10.18
N TRP A 297 4.72 4.36 10.21
CA TRP A 297 6.02 3.73 10.29
C TRP A 297 6.25 2.85 9.06
N GLU A 298 7.51 2.68 8.71
CA GLU A 298 7.95 1.89 7.56
C GLU A 298 9.22 1.12 7.92
N ALA A 299 9.29 -0.17 7.58
CA ALA A 299 10.50 -0.96 7.73
C ALA A 299 11.56 -0.48 6.70
N LEU A 300 12.69 0.01 7.19
CA LEU A 300 13.83 0.38 6.36
C LEU A 300 14.72 -0.83 6.07
N ASP A 301 14.93 -1.69 7.05
CA ASP A 301 15.63 -2.96 6.91
C ASP A 301 14.97 -4.01 7.81
N SER A 302 15.60 -5.17 8.03
CA SER A 302 15.02 -6.21 8.89
C SER A 302 15.05 -5.89 10.38
N THR A 303 15.75 -4.85 10.80
CA THR A 303 15.95 -4.46 12.19
C THR A 303 15.59 -3.00 12.47
N THR A 304 15.33 -2.19 11.45
CA THR A 304 15.24 -0.75 11.55
C THR A 304 13.93 -0.26 10.96
N ILE A 305 13.20 0.54 11.74
CA ILE A 305 11.98 1.22 11.31
C ILE A 305 12.21 2.73 11.20
N LEU A 306 11.50 3.37 10.29
CA LEU A 306 11.35 4.81 10.21
C LEU A 306 9.95 5.21 10.66
N VAL A 307 9.84 6.26 11.47
CA VAL A 307 8.58 6.91 11.82
C VAL A 307 8.51 8.30 11.21
N ALA A 308 7.44 8.61 10.48
CA ALA A 308 7.26 9.87 9.77
C ALA A 308 5.84 10.43 9.90
N PRO A 309 5.64 11.76 9.79
CA PRO A 309 4.30 12.35 9.77
C PRO A 309 3.41 11.76 8.66
N ASP A 310 2.16 11.45 8.99
CA ASP A 310 1.20 10.86 8.04
C ASP A 310 0.64 11.92 7.10
N ASN A 311 1.34 12.14 5.99
CA ASN A 311 0.84 12.95 4.89
C ASN A 311 1.20 12.32 3.54
N GLN A 312 0.49 12.74 2.48
CA GLN A 312 0.63 12.16 1.16
C GLN A 312 2.05 12.27 0.60
N THR A 313 2.73 13.39 0.87
CA THR A 313 4.12 13.63 0.45
C THR A 313 5.04 12.60 1.09
N LYS A 314 5.04 12.51 2.42
CA LYS A 314 5.88 11.58 3.18
C LYS A 314 5.55 10.13 2.85
N ARG A 315 4.27 9.74 2.76
CA ARG A 315 3.88 8.38 2.35
C ARG A 315 4.37 8.03 0.95
N ARG A 316 4.36 8.98 0.00
CA ARG A 316 4.90 8.75 -1.34
C ARG A 316 6.41 8.65 -1.30
N ASP A 317 7.07 9.53 -0.55
CA ASP A 317 8.51 9.56 -0.44
C ASP A 317 8.98 8.22 0.18
N TYR A 318 8.37 7.76 1.28
CA TYR A 318 8.72 6.53 1.99
C TYR A 318 8.10 5.23 1.47
N ALA A 319 7.32 5.27 0.38
CA ALA A 319 6.78 4.06 -0.20
C ALA A 319 7.87 3.26 -0.95
N PRO A 320 8.05 1.96 -0.66
CA PRO A 320 8.92 1.10 -1.45
C PRO A 320 8.26 0.92 -2.80
N MET A 321 8.95 1.36 -3.85
CA MET A 321 8.53 1.12 -5.22
C MET A 321 9.30 -0.07 -5.76
N ILE A 322 8.57 -1.04 -6.30
CA ILE A 322 9.14 -2.13 -7.08
C ILE A 322 8.74 -1.96 -8.54
N GLU A 323 9.53 -2.53 -9.44
CA GLU A 323 9.26 -2.55 -10.87
C GLU A 323 9.03 -3.99 -11.30
N LYS A 324 7.92 -4.23 -12.00
CA LYS A 324 7.58 -5.54 -12.54
C LYS A 324 7.02 -5.40 -13.96
N THR A 325 7.43 -6.32 -14.83
CA THR A 325 6.95 -6.44 -16.20
C THR A 325 6.11 -7.71 -16.31
N LEU A 326 4.87 -7.56 -16.76
CA LEU A 326 3.93 -8.66 -16.96
C LEU A 326 3.69 -8.89 -18.44
N TYR A 327 3.89 -10.12 -18.89
CA TYR A 327 3.68 -10.53 -20.28
C TYR A 327 2.27 -11.09 -20.46
N LEU A 328 1.67 -10.81 -21.61
CA LEU A 328 0.32 -11.22 -21.96
C LEU A 328 0.37 -12.12 -23.19
N ASP A 329 0.44 -13.43 -22.96
CA ASP A 329 0.66 -14.43 -24.01
C ASP A 329 -0.54 -14.54 -24.98
N ASN A 330 -1.78 -14.35 -24.50
CA ASN A 330 -3.01 -14.58 -25.26
C ASN A 330 -3.68 -13.30 -25.81
N MET A 331 -2.88 -12.29 -26.19
CA MET A 331 -3.38 -11.02 -26.71
C MET A 331 -3.63 -11.08 -28.22
N GLU A 332 -4.91 -11.11 -28.61
CA GLU A 332 -5.33 -11.04 -30.01
C GLU A 332 -5.39 -9.59 -30.53
N ASN A 333 -5.65 -8.60 -29.66
CA ASN A 333 -5.89 -7.21 -30.06
C ASN A 333 -5.06 -6.20 -29.23
N PRO A 334 -4.22 -5.36 -29.85
CA PRO A 334 -3.48 -4.30 -29.16
C PRO A 334 -4.34 -3.33 -28.33
N LYS A 335 -5.64 -3.18 -28.67
CA LYS A 335 -6.58 -2.34 -27.89
C LYS A 335 -6.78 -2.84 -26.46
N GLN A 336 -6.73 -4.15 -26.24
CA GLN A 336 -6.91 -4.75 -24.91
C GLN A 336 -5.85 -4.23 -23.92
N LEU A 337 -4.63 -3.94 -24.40
CA LEU A 337 -3.53 -3.46 -23.57
C LEU A 337 -3.83 -2.05 -23.00
N THR A 338 -4.33 -1.18 -23.86
CA THR A 338 -4.74 0.19 -23.50
C THR A 338 -5.91 0.19 -22.52
N GLU A 339 -6.84 -0.74 -22.68
CA GLU A 339 -8.01 -0.90 -21.82
C GLU A 339 -7.64 -1.40 -20.42
N ILE A 340 -6.79 -2.43 -20.35
CA ILE A 340 -6.24 -2.93 -19.07
C ILE A 340 -5.54 -1.81 -18.32
N ILE A 341 -4.66 -1.05 -18.98
CA ILE A 341 -4.00 0.09 -18.33
C ILE A 341 -5.00 1.13 -17.86
N THR A 342 -6.03 1.45 -18.66
CA THR A 342 -7.06 2.41 -18.27
C THR A 342 -7.84 1.92 -17.04
N CYS A 343 -8.14 0.63 -16.96
CA CYS A 343 -8.75 0.00 -15.80
C CYS A 343 -7.86 0.11 -14.56
N LEU A 344 -6.57 -0.24 -14.67
CA LEU A 344 -5.61 -0.16 -13.56
C LEU A 344 -5.46 1.29 -13.04
N ARG A 345 -5.40 2.28 -13.94
CA ARG A 345 -5.39 3.70 -13.56
C ARG A 345 -6.66 4.10 -12.82
N ALA A 346 -7.83 3.67 -13.28
CA ALA A 346 -9.11 4.03 -12.68
C ALA A 346 -9.35 3.34 -11.33
N VAL A 347 -9.00 2.06 -11.20
CA VAL A 347 -9.32 1.23 -10.02
C VAL A 347 -8.24 1.32 -8.94
N LEU A 348 -6.97 1.32 -9.34
CA LEU A 348 -5.82 1.29 -8.42
C LEU A 348 -5.11 2.65 -8.30
N ASN A 349 -5.47 3.66 -9.11
CA ASN A 349 -4.79 4.96 -9.15
C ASN A 349 -3.28 4.89 -9.47
N MET A 350 -2.85 3.83 -10.16
CA MET A 350 -1.44 3.64 -10.55
C MET A 350 -1.01 4.70 -11.55
N ARG A 351 0.16 5.31 -11.32
CA ARG A 351 0.68 6.40 -12.16
C ARG A 351 1.73 5.94 -13.17
N TYR A 352 2.61 5.02 -12.75
CA TYR A 352 3.73 4.56 -13.55
C TYR A 352 3.38 3.23 -14.22
N LEU A 353 2.65 3.33 -15.34
CA LEU A 353 2.25 2.21 -16.18
C LEU A 353 2.69 2.46 -17.61
N PHE A 354 3.30 1.45 -18.22
CA PHE A 354 3.72 1.46 -19.61
C PHE A 354 3.27 0.18 -20.33
N SER A 355 2.64 0.34 -21.49
CA SER A 355 2.27 -0.75 -22.39
C SER A 355 3.25 -0.84 -23.54
N SER A 356 3.85 -2.01 -23.77
CA SER A 356 4.57 -2.33 -25.00
C SER A 356 3.74 -3.32 -25.84
N PRO A 357 3.10 -2.86 -26.93
CA PRO A 357 2.50 -3.75 -27.91
C PRO A 357 3.53 -4.69 -28.56
N THR A 358 4.77 -4.21 -28.76
CA THR A 358 5.84 -4.99 -29.41
C THR A 358 6.26 -6.18 -28.55
N ALA A 359 6.43 -5.98 -27.24
CA ALA A 359 6.78 -7.03 -26.29
C ALA A 359 5.56 -7.83 -25.76
N LYS A 360 4.33 -7.44 -26.16
CA LYS A 360 3.06 -7.89 -25.55
C LYS A 360 3.10 -7.84 -24.02
N ALA A 361 3.58 -6.72 -23.47
CA ALA A 361 3.85 -6.59 -22.04
C ALA A 361 3.31 -5.29 -21.45
N ILE A 362 3.03 -5.33 -20.14
CA ILE A 362 2.78 -4.16 -19.30
C ILE A 362 3.90 -4.08 -18.28
N ALA A 363 4.71 -3.02 -18.36
CA ALA A 363 5.69 -2.68 -17.34
C ALA A 363 5.07 -1.66 -16.37
N MET A 364 5.26 -1.89 -15.07
CA MET A 364 4.68 -1.07 -14.02
C MET A 364 5.62 -0.86 -12.85
N LYS A 365 5.50 0.30 -12.21
CA LYS A 365 6.24 0.64 -11.00
C LYS A 365 5.30 1.18 -9.92
N ASP A 366 5.18 0.45 -8.83
CA ASP A 366 4.34 0.86 -7.70
C ASP A 366 4.76 0.09 -6.43
N THR A 367 4.00 0.25 -5.35
CA THR A 367 4.18 -0.55 -4.13
C THR A 367 3.91 -2.03 -4.40
N PRO A 368 4.57 -2.96 -3.67
CA PRO A 368 4.37 -4.39 -3.88
C PRO A 368 2.91 -4.84 -3.78
N ASN A 369 2.15 -4.25 -2.86
CA ASN A 369 0.72 -4.53 -2.71
C ASN A 369 -0.10 -4.13 -3.95
N GLN A 370 0.20 -2.96 -4.52
CA GLN A 370 -0.48 -2.47 -5.73
C GLN A 370 -0.10 -3.30 -6.96
N ILE A 371 1.15 -3.75 -7.06
CA ILE A 371 1.58 -4.66 -8.14
C ILE A 371 0.86 -6.02 -8.01
N ALA A 372 0.81 -6.61 -6.82
CA ALA A 372 0.11 -7.88 -6.61
C ALA A 372 -1.40 -7.78 -6.93
N LEU A 373 -2.02 -6.64 -6.61
CA LEU A 373 -3.40 -6.35 -7.02
C LEU A 373 -3.54 -6.22 -8.53
N ALA A 374 -2.63 -5.47 -9.16
CA ALA A 374 -2.62 -5.30 -10.61
C ALA A 374 -2.46 -6.64 -11.32
N GLU A 375 -1.58 -7.52 -10.83
CA GLU A 375 -1.40 -8.89 -11.32
C GLU A 375 -2.70 -9.68 -11.29
N LYS A 376 -3.40 -9.71 -10.15
CA LYS A 376 -4.67 -10.42 -10.06
C LYS A 376 -5.72 -9.82 -11.00
N ILE A 377 -5.85 -8.49 -11.07
CA ILE A 377 -6.78 -7.84 -12.01
C ILE A 377 -6.42 -8.17 -13.46
N ILE A 378 -5.14 -8.15 -13.83
CA ILE A 378 -4.68 -8.45 -15.18
C ILE A 378 -4.92 -9.93 -15.53
N ALA A 379 -4.60 -10.84 -14.60
CA ALA A 379 -4.89 -12.26 -14.76
C ALA A 379 -6.40 -12.47 -14.96
N ASP A 380 -7.21 -11.78 -14.15
CA ASP A 380 -8.66 -11.86 -14.26
C ASP A 380 -9.20 -11.28 -15.58
N LEU A 381 -8.65 -10.16 -16.05
CA LEU A 381 -9.10 -9.53 -17.29
C LEU A 381 -8.56 -10.23 -18.56
N GLY A 382 -7.43 -10.92 -18.46
CA GLY A 382 -6.63 -11.33 -19.62
C GLY A 382 -6.53 -12.84 -19.88
N SER A 383 -6.95 -13.73 -18.97
CA SER A 383 -6.61 -15.17 -19.06
C SER A 383 -5.11 -15.40 -19.22
N ALA A 384 -4.28 -14.66 -18.48
CA ALA A 384 -2.83 -14.85 -18.47
C ALA A 384 -2.46 -15.98 -17.50
N THR A 385 -2.04 -17.13 -18.00
CA THR A 385 -1.22 -18.05 -17.22
C THR A 385 0.05 -17.30 -16.83
N THR A 386 0.21 -17.01 -15.54
CA THR A 386 1.39 -16.38 -14.94
C THR A 386 2.62 -17.25 -15.16
N THR A 387 3.22 -17.19 -16.34
CA THR A 387 4.54 -17.78 -16.56
C THR A 387 5.57 -16.74 -16.21
N GLU A 388 5.86 -16.62 -14.92
CA GLU A 388 7.13 -16.03 -14.48
C GLU A 388 8.24 -16.73 -15.25
N ALA A 389 9.16 -15.97 -15.86
CA ALA A 389 10.35 -16.57 -16.44
C ALA A 389 11.09 -17.33 -15.32
N PRO A 390 11.73 -18.48 -15.60
CA PRO A 390 12.62 -19.10 -14.64
C PRO A 390 13.80 -18.14 -14.43
N THR A 391 13.67 -17.26 -13.45
CA THR A 391 14.83 -16.81 -12.70
C THR A 391 15.21 -18.03 -11.90
N SER A 392 16.31 -18.67 -12.29
CA SER A 392 17.01 -19.75 -11.59
C SER A 392 16.37 -20.20 -10.26
N ALA A 393 15.80 -21.40 -10.27
CA ALA A 393 15.12 -22.02 -9.13
C ALA A 393 15.95 -21.96 -7.84
N GLY A 394 15.26 -21.61 -6.75
CA GLY A 394 15.55 -22.17 -5.43
C GLY A 394 16.09 -21.22 -4.38
N THR A 395 15.32 -20.23 -3.99
CA THR A 395 15.02 -20.01 -2.56
C THR A 395 13.58 -19.53 -2.43
N ALA A 396 12.79 -20.25 -1.64
CA ALA A 396 11.60 -19.69 -1.02
C ALA A 396 11.96 -18.31 -0.49
N LEU A 397 11.19 -17.27 -0.84
CA LEU A 397 11.19 -15.97 -0.17
C LEU A 397 12.54 -15.70 0.52
N ASP A 398 13.62 -15.51 -0.26
CA ASP A 398 14.81 -14.89 0.30
C ASP A 398 14.43 -13.43 0.52
N VAL A 399 13.72 -13.22 1.62
CA VAL A 399 13.34 -11.94 2.23
C VAL A 399 14.57 -11.36 2.95
N GLY A 400 15.76 -11.86 2.64
CA GLY A 400 17.04 -11.30 3.05
C GLY A 400 17.36 -10.00 2.31
N SER A 401 17.33 -8.90 3.06
CA SER A 401 18.09 -7.66 2.80
C SER A 401 17.60 -6.65 1.75
N GLU A 402 16.37 -6.75 1.23
CA GLU A 402 15.84 -5.73 0.32
C GLU A 402 15.25 -4.50 1.04
N LEU A 403 16.10 -3.51 1.30
CA LEU A 403 15.75 -2.15 1.74
C LEU A 403 14.70 -1.48 0.80
N PRO A 404 13.82 -0.59 1.31
CA PRO A 404 12.94 0.26 0.49
C PRO A 404 13.71 1.04 -0.58
N ALA A 405 13.05 1.29 -1.71
CA ALA A 405 13.56 2.07 -2.84
C ALA A 405 14.15 3.45 -2.46
N LEU A 406 13.78 3.99 -1.31
CA LEU A 406 14.33 5.23 -0.78
C LEU A 406 15.81 5.20 -0.47
N LEU A 407 16.30 4.12 0.14
CA LEU A 407 17.72 3.97 0.43
C LEU A 407 18.48 3.73 -0.87
N ARG A 408 17.88 2.97 -1.80
CA ARG A 408 18.43 2.75 -3.16
C ARG A 408 18.63 4.05 -3.94
N SER A 409 17.79 5.07 -3.71
CA SER A 409 17.85 6.36 -4.40
C SER A 409 18.80 7.38 -3.77
N ARG A 410 19.28 7.13 -2.54
CA ARG A 410 20.06 8.11 -1.77
C ARG A 410 21.44 7.63 -1.37
N ALA A 411 21.65 6.32 -1.33
CA ALA A 411 22.94 5.71 -1.15
C ALA A 411 23.03 4.37 -1.89
N VAL A 412 23.98 4.32 -2.81
CA VAL A 412 24.69 3.15 -3.37
C VAL A 412 24.03 1.80 -3.09
N ARG A 413 22.87 1.47 -3.69
CA ARG A 413 22.38 0.07 -3.79
C ARG A 413 21.42 -0.13 -4.97
N ASN A 414 21.97 -0.12 -6.18
CA ASN A 414 22.21 -1.42 -6.80
C ASN A 414 23.72 -1.61 -6.82
N LEU A 415 24.20 -2.73 -6.26
CA LEU A 415 25.52 -3.24 -6.62
C LEU A 415 25.50 -3.52 -8.12
N SER A 416 25.73 -2.48 -8.92
CA SER A 416 26.17 -2.66 -10.29
C SER A 416 27.40 -3.56 -10.21
N ALA A 417 27.51 -4.48 -11.16
CA ALA A 417 28.66 -5.36 -11.30
C ALA A 417 30.03 -4.62 -11.42
N ASN A 418 30.03 -3.28 -11.34
CA ASN A 418 31.20 -2.42 -11.37
C ASN A 418 31.71 -1.96 -9.98
N HIS A 419 31.06 -2.32 -8.86
CA HIS A 419 31.58 -2.09 -7.50
C HIS A 419 31.99 -3.37 -6.77
N SER A 420 32.66 -4.28 -7.48
CA SER A 420 33.25 -5.51 -6.95
C SER A 420 34.37 -5.31 -5.91
N GLN A 421 34.53 -4.11 -5.34
CA GLN A 421 35.60 -3.74 -4.39
C GLN A 421 35.16 -2.64 -3.41
N LEU A 422 33.95 -2.72 -2.82
CA LEU A 422 33.76 -1.99 -1.56
C LEU A 422 34.67 -2.64 -0.52
N ASP A 423 35.48 -1.81 0.14
CA ASP A 423 36.36 -2.23 1.23
C ASP A 423 35.58 -3.10 2.23
N ALA A 424 36.17 -4.20 2.71
CA ALA A 424 35.52 -5.12 3.65
C ALA A 424 35.01 -4.40 4.92
N ARG A 425 35.65 -3.29 5.29
CA ARG A 425 35.22 -2.38 6.36
C ARG A 425 33.78 -1.90 6.19
N PHE A 426 33.28 -1.75 4.97
CA PHE A 426 31.89 -1.38 4.69
C PHE A 426 30.86 -2.48 5.04
N MET A 427 31.31 -3.71 5.30
CA MET A 427 30.44 -4.81 5.70
C MET A 427 30.38 -5.02 7.22
N GLU A 428 31.19 -4.27 7.98
CA GLU A 428 31.19 -4.33 9.45
C GLU A 428 29.92 -3.71 10.04
N THR A 429 29.54 -4.17 11.22
CA THR A 429 28.40 -3.63 11.99
C THR A 429 28.89 -2.68 13.08
N VAL A 430 28.07 -1.66 13.36
CA VAL A 430 28.33 -0.65 14.38
C VAL A 430 27.13 -0.48 15.31
N SER A 431 27.44 -0.13 16.55
CA SER A 431 26.47 0.31 17.55
C SER A 431 26.88 1.69 18.06
N ILE A 432 25.95 2.65 18.02
CA ILE A 432 26.23 4.06 18.31
C ILE A 432 25.01 4.75 18.93
N ASP A 433 25.24 5.74 19.78
CA ASP A 433 24.21 6.69 20.26
C ASP A 433 24.72 8.11 20.01
N LEU A 434 24.32 8.68 18.89
CA LEU A 434 24.77 9.97 18.39
C LEU A 434 23.83 11.07 18.87
N ASN A 435 24.42 12.17 19.34
CA ASN A 435 23.71 13.41 19.63
C ASN A 435 24.59 14.64 19.34
N GLU A 436 25.33 14.57 18.23
CA GLU A 436 26.35 15.53 17.85
C GLU A 436 25.98 16.31 16.58
N SER A 437 26.89 17.15 16.07
CA SER A 437 26.73 17.79 14.76
C SER A 437 26.86 16.77 13.63
N ALA A 438 26.35 17.10 12.45
CA ALA A 438 26.36 16.22 11.29
C ALA A 438 27.78 15.77 10.94
N GLN A 439 28.76 16.70 10.90
CA GLN A 439 30.14 16.35 10.58
C GLN A 439 30.74 15.39 11.63
N ARG A 440 30.55 15.70 12.92
CA ARG A 440 31.05 14.84 14.01
C ARG A 440 30.42 13.45 14.01
N ALA A 441 29.13 13.36 13.75
CA ALA A 441 28.44 12.08 13.62
C ALA A 441 29.01 11.21 12.49
N PHE A 442 29.33 11.80 11.33
CA PHE A 442 29.97 11.05 10.23
C PHE A 442 31.41 10.66 10.58
N GLU A 443 32.17 11.53 11.25
CA GLU A 443 33.53 11.22 11.72
C GLU A 443 33.54 10.06 12.73
N GLU A 444 32.65 10.08 13.72
CA GLU A 444 32.58 9.01 14.72
C GLU A 444 32.17 7.68 14.07
N LEU A 445 31.15 7.71 13.21
CA LEU A 445 30.62 6.53 12.56
C LEU A 445 31.67 5.88 11.64
N THR A 446 32.30 6.67 10.77
CA THR A 446 33.39 6.16 9.90
C THR A 446 34.61 5.73 10.68
N GLY A 447 34.97 6.45 11.75
CA GLY A 447 36.09 6.15 12.62
C GLY A 447 36.00 4.78 13.30
N LYS A 448 34.78 4.29 13.63
CA LYS A 448 34.58 2.97 14.26
C LYS A 448 35.07 1.79 13.41
N VAL A 449 35.02 1.93 12.09
CA VAL A 449 35.46 0.91 11.13
C VAL A 449 36.75 1.32 10.41
N GLY A 450 37.40 2.40 10.87
CA GLY A 450 38.63 2.93 10.28
C GLY A 450 38.48 3.55 8.89
N LEU A 451 37.27 3.94 8.48
CA LEU A 451 37.03 4.70 7.26
C LEU A 451 37.34 6.19 7.50
N HIS A 452 37.60 6.93 6.42
CA HIS A 452 37.79 8.37 6.47
C HIS A 452 36.63 9.10 5.82
N VAL A 453 36.24 10.25 6.37
CA VAL A 453 35.22 11.13 5.79
C VAL A 453 35.85 12.44 5.35
N THR A 454 35.40 12.93 4.19
CA THR A 454 35.63 14.28 3.70
C THR A 454 34.29 14.95 3.43
N PHE A 455 34.21 16.26 3.63
CA PHE A 455 32.97 17.02 3.46
C PHE A 455 33.04 17.96 2.27
N ASP A 456 31.98 18.03 1.48
CA ASP A 456 31.83 19.07 0.47
C ASP A 456 31.71 20.44 1.15
N LYS A 457 32.35 21.46 0.57
CA LYS A 457 32.39 22.84 1.09
C LYS A 457 31.02 23.48 1.31
N ARG A 458 29.96 22.97 0.67
CA ARG A 458 28.58 23.45 0.80
C ARG A 458 27.85 22.84 1.99
N LEU A 459 28.44 21.84 2.66
CA LEU A 459 27.85 21.22 3.83
C LEU A 459 27.96 22.14 5.06
N GLU A 460 26.82 22.64 5.51
CA GLU A 460 26.70 23.34 6.79
C GLU A 460 26.67 22.32 7.94
N ASP A 461 27.45 22.58 8.99
CA ASP A 461 27.48 21.70 10.17
C ASP A 461 26.30 22.01 11.11
N ALA A 462 25.17 21.35 10.84
CA ALA A 462 23.97 21.42 11.65
C ALA A 462 23.89 20.24 12.64
N PRO A 463 23.12 20.35 13.75
CA PRO A 463 22.88 19.22 14.63
C PRO A 463 22.29 18.02 13.86
N ALA A 464 22.88 16.83 14.03
CA ALA A 464 22.38 15.62 13.39
C ALA A 464 21.04 15.18 14.00
N GLY A 465 20.77 15.56 15.25
CA GLY A 465 19.66 15.02 16.05
C GLY A 465 20.02 13.67 16.65
N ARG A 466 19.23 13.21 17.63
CA ARG A 466 19.50 11.95 18.32
C ARG A 466 19.29 10.76 17.39
N LEU A 467 20.32 9.91 17.25
CA LEU A 467 20.32 8.70 16.43
C LEU A 467 20.97 7.55 17.21
N THR A 468 20.17 6.55 17.58
CA THR A 468 20.66 5.36 18.27
C THR A 468 20.54 4.15 17.34
N LEU A 469 21.66 3.51 17.03
CA LEU A 469 21.74 2.33 16.18
C LEU A 469 22.42 1.19 16.94
N LYS A 470 21.89 -0.03 16.80
CA LYS A 470 22.46 -1.25 17.39
C LYS A 470 22.64 -2.31 16.30
N ASP A 471 23.86 -2.81 16.19
CA ASP A 471 24.27 -3.88 15.29
C ASP A 471 23.88 -3.65 13.82
N VAL A 472 24.02 -2.41 13.36
CA VAL A 472 23.66 -1.98 11.99
C VAL A 472 24.92 -1.98 11.11
N ARG A 473 24.84 -2.48 9.87
CA ARG A 473 25.99 -2.41 8.94
C ARG A 473 26.38 -0.96 8.71
N ILE A 474 27.67 -0.66 8.63
CA ILE A 474 28.16 0.72 8.49
C ILE A 474 27.58 1.44 7.27
N VAL A 475 27.37 0.74 6.15
CA VAL A 475 26.72 1.32 4.96
C VAL A 475 25.28 1.72 5.29
N ASP A 476 24.51 0.84 5.95
CA ASP A 476 23.14 1.17 6.38
C ASP A 476 23.15 2.35 7.37
N ALA A 477 24.11 2.36 8.31
CA ALA A 477 24.25 3.42 9.30
C ALA A 477 24.59 4.79 8.67
N LEU A 478 25.45 4.81 7.65
CA LEU A 478 25.74 6.00 6.84
C LEU A 478 24.48 6.49 6.12
N ASP A 479 23.69 5.57 5.55
CA ASP A 479 22.45 5.90 4.84
C ASP A 479 21.42 6.53 5.79
N PHE A 480 21.31 5.98 7.00
CA PHE A 480 20.42 6.47 8.05
C PHE A 480 20.83 7.86 8.53
N LEU A 481 22.12 8.06 8.79
CA LEU A 481 22.64 9.37 9.15
C LEU A 481 22.45 10.39 8.02
N SER A 482 22.65 9.97 6.76
CA SER A 482 22.40 10.80 5.58
C SER A 482 20.93 11.19 5.43
N LEU A 483 20.01 10.27 5.69
CA LEU A 483 18.58 10.55 5.69
C LEU A 483 18.22 11.61 6.74
N GLN A 484 18.78 11.49 7.94
CA GLN A 484 18.52 12.40 9.06
C GLN A 484 19.10 13.80 8.83
N THR A 485 20.30 13.87 8.24
CA THR A 485 21.05 15.11 8.00
C THR A 485 20.76 15.78 6.64
N ARG A 486 19.93 15.16 5.77
CA ARG A 486 19.72 15.58 4.38
C ARG A 486 21.03 15.69 3.59
N THR A 487 21.87 14.68 3.76
CA THR A 487 23.10 14.52 3.01
C THR A 487 23.03 13.29 2.13
N PHE A 488 23.99 13.17 1.23
CA PHE A 488 24.33 11.91 0.59
C PHE A 488 25.82 11.70 0.73
N TRP A 489 26.25 10.45 0.57
CA TRP A 489 27.64 10.08 0.64
C TRP A 489 28.03 9.23 -0.56
N ASN A 490 29.25 9.44 -1.05
CA ASN A 490 29.84 8.68 -2.15
C ASN A 490 31.23 8.21 -1.75
N VAL A 491 31.65 7.06 -2.25
CA VAL A 491 33.04 6.60 -2.11
C VAL A 491 33.91 7.39 -3.09
N LYS A 492 34.93 8.09 -2.59
CA LYS A 492 35.80 8.96 -3.41
C LYS A 492 36.89 8.16 -4.13
N GLU A 493 37.37 7.07 -3.50
CA GLU A 493 38.50 6.24 -3.94
C GLU A 493 38.37 4.80 -3.38
N SER A 494 39.12 3.83 -3.92
CA SER A 494 39.23 2.46 -3.37
C SER A 494 39.92 2.38 -1.99
N SER A 495 40.33 3.51 -1.41
CA SER A 495 41.10 3.64 -0.17
C SER A 495 40.27 3.70 1.13
N GLY A 496 38.95 3.59 1.04
CA GLY A 496 38.05 3.70 2.21
C GLY A 496 37.78 5.14 2.66
N THR A 497 37.88 6.11 1.74
CA THR A 497 37.46 7.49 1.98
C THR A 497 36.10 7.76 1.35
N ILE A 498 35.18 8.31 2.14
CA ILE A 498 33.87 8.79 1.67
C ILE A 498 33.85 10.33 1.55
N LEU A 499 33.04 10.83 0.64
CA LEU A 499 32.67 12.23 0.50
C LEU A 499 31.22 12.37 0.93
N VAL A 500 30.94 13.27 1.88
CA VAL A 500 29.58 13.61 2.33
C VAL A 500 29.23 15.01 1.83
N ALA A 501 28.05 15.19 1.26
CA ALA A 501 27.61 16.45 0.68
C ALA A 501 26.10 16.69 0.90
N PRO A 502 25.62 17.96 0.81
CA PRO A 502 24.18 18.25 0.92
C PRO A 502 23.36 17.58 -0.17
N ASP A 503 22.24 16.95 0.20
CA ASP A 503 21.33 16.30 -0.74
C ASP A 503 20.46 17.34 -1.47
N THR A 504 21.04 17.96 -2.49
CA THR A 504 20.33 18.83 -3.42
C THR A 504 20.56 18.37 -4.85
N GLN A 505 19.59 18.64 -5.73
CA GLN A 505 19.70 18.23 -7.13
C GLN A 505 20.93 18.82 -7.83
N ALA A 506 21.33 20.05 -7.48
CA ALA A 506 22.52 20.69 -8.05
C ALA A 506 23.81 20.02 -7.59
N VAL A 507 23.93 19.70 -6.30
CA VAL A 507 25.11 19.04 -5.72
C VAL A 507 25.23 17.60 -6.25
N ARG A 508 24.11 16.85 -6.29
CA ARG A 508 24.08 15.50 -6.86
C ARG A 508 24.51 15.49 -8.33
N GLN A 509 24.06 16.45 -9.14
CA GLN A 509 24.47 16.56 -10.55
C GLN A 509 25.99 16.75 -10.75
N GLU A 510 26.66 17.39 -9.80
CA GLU A 510 28.10 17.69 -9.88
C GLU A 510 28.96 16.57 -9.30
N LEU A 511 28.54 15.97 -8.18
CA LEU A 511 29.35 15.01 -7.42
C LEU A 511 29.00 13.55 -7.68
N GLU A 512 27.83 13.24 -8.24
CA GLU A 512 27.51 11.87 -8.63
C GLU A 512 28.09 11.57 -10.02
N PRO A 513 28.98 10.57 -10.14
CA PRO A 513 29.51 10.18 -11.43
C PRO A 513 28.38 9.65 -12.32
N ARG A 514 28.17 10.29 -13.47
CA ARG A 514 27.25 9.81 -14.50
C ARG A 514 28.03 9.11 -15.59
N THR A 515 27.82 7.81 -15.69
CA THR A 515 28.45 6.99 -16.72
C THR A 515 27.54 6.88 -17.92
N GLU A 516 28.10 7.12 -19.11
CA GLU A 516 27.44 6.75 -20.35
C GLU A 516 27.51 5.23 -20.52
N LYS A 517 26.39 4.60 -20.83
CA LYS A 517 26.28 3.16 -21.01
C LYS A 517 25.43 2.87 -22.23
N VAL A 518 25.88 1.90 -23.03
CA VAL A 518 25.17 1.40 -24.20
C VAL A 518 24.65 0.01 -23.88
N ILE A 519 23.33 -0.17 -23.92
CA ILE A 519 22.65 -1.44 -23.68
C ILE A 519 22.19 -1.99 -25.05
N PRO A 520 22.75 -3.10 -25.52
CA PRO A 520 22.39 -3.67 -26.81
C PRO A 520 20.99 -4.30 -26.77
N LEU A 521 20.22 -4.10 -27.84
CA LEU A 521 18.92 -4.76 -28.06
C LEU A 521 19.12 -6.04 -28.88
N ARG A 522 18.66 -7.17 -28.35
CA ARG A 522 18.82 -8.51 -28.93
C ARG A 522 17.64 -8.92 -29.80
N ASN A 523 16.41 -8.58 -29.42
CA ASN A 523 15.22 -9.11 -30.11
C ASN A 523 14.40 -7.99 -30.79
N ILE A 524 14.26 -6.84 -30.15
CA ILE A 524 13.46 -5.71 -30.63
C ILE A 524 14.39 -4.66 -31.22
N GLN A 525 14.66 -4.77 -32.53
CA GLN A 525 15.54 -3.85 -33.26
C GLN A 525 14.78 -2.92 -34.22
N THR A 526 13.44 -2.91 -34.14
CA THR A 526 12.62 -2.01 -34.96
C THR A 526 12.65 -0.58 -34.39
N PRO A 527 12.60 0.47 -35.24
CA PRO A 527 12.56 1.85 -34.75
C PRO A 527 11.40 2.10 -33.77
N VAL A 528 10.26 1.44 -33.99
CA VAL A 528 9.08 1.53 -33.11
C VAL A 528 9.39 0.94 -31.74
N GLY A 529 9.94 -0.28 -31.68
CA GLY A 529 10.26 -0.93 -30.42
C GLY A 529 11.37 -0.22 -29.63
N THR A 530 12.37 0.34 -30.32
CA THR A 530 13.39 1.18 -29.68
C THR A 530 12.76 2.42 -29.03
N VAL A 531 11.83 3.10 -29.72
CA VAL A 531 11.11 4.26 -29.18
C VAL A 531 10.22 3.86 -28.00
N GLU A 532 9.58 2.69 -28.05
CA GLU A 532 8.81 2.16 -26.91
C GLU A 532 9.69 1.99 -25.66
N ILE A 533 10.85 1.33 -25.79
CA ILE A 533 11.78 1.12 -24.66
C ILE A 533 12.27 2.46 -24.08
N VAL A 534 12.67 3.40 -24.94
CA VAL A 534 13.06 4.75 -24.50
C VAL A 534 11.93 5.46 -23.75
N THR A 535 10.69 5.31 -24.23
CA THR A 535 9.50 5.90 -23.59
C THR A 535 9.21 5.24 -22.24
N ALA A 536 9.37 3.92 -22.13
CA ALA A 536 9.24 3.19 -20.87
C ALA A 536 10.23 3.69 -19.82
N LEU A 537 11.50 3.84 -20.21
CA LEU A 537 12.57 4.32 -19.33
C LEU A 537 12.31 5.75 -18.81
N ARG A 538 11.80 6.62 -19.67
CA ARG A 538 11.39 7.98 -19.26
C ARG A 538 10.17 7.96 -18.32
N THR A 539 9.22 7.06 -18.56
CA THR A 539 7.96 7.01 -17.81
C THR A 539 8.12 6.35 -16.44
N LEU A 540 8.78 5.19 -16.37
CA LEU A 540 8.86 4.36 -15.16
C LEU A 540 10.05 4.76 -14.27
N LEU A 541 11.19 5.09 -14.89
CA LEU A 541 12.44 5.35 -14.19
C LEU A 541 12.84 6.84 -14.19
N ASN A 542 12.09 7.71 -14.88
CA ASN A 542 12.38 9.15 -14.99
C ASN A 542 13.80 9.45 -15.53
N ILE A 543 14.31 8.58 -16.40
CA ILE A 543 15.62 8.74 -17.02
C ILE A 543 15.58 9.88 -18.03
N ARG A 544 16.36 10.94 -17.78
CA ARG A 544 16.35 12.15 -18.62
C ARG A 544 17.20 12.02 -19.87
N TYR A 545 18.38 11.42 -19.75
CA TYR A 545 19.36 11.30 -20.83
C TYR A 545 19.36 9.87 -21.35
N VAL A 546 18.37 9.56 -22.19
CA VAL A 546 18.21 8.25 -22.82
C VAL A 546 17.73 8.41 -24.25
N GLU A 547 18.42 7.71 -25.15
CA GLU A 547 18.18 7.73 -26.59
C GLU A 547 18.38 6.33 -27.18
N GLY A 548 17.70 6.07 -28.30
CA GLY A 548 17.87 4.83 -29.05
C GLY A 548 18.66 5.07 -30.33
N ASN A 549 19.60 4.17 -30.65
CA ASN A 549 20.36 4.22 -31.90
C ASN A 549 20.49 2.82 -32.52
N ALA A 550 21.27 2.70 -33.61
CA ALA A 550 21.48 1.45 -34.32
C ALA A 550 22.17 0.36 -33.48
N ASN A 551 22.86 0.73 -32.40
CA ASN A 551 23.61 -0.17 -31.53
C ASN A 551 22.83 -0.55 -30.24
N GLY A 552 21.64 0.04 -30.02
CA GLY A 552 20.80 -0.22 -28.86
C GLY A 552 20.33 1.05 -28.14
N ILE A 553 20.20 0.96 -26.82
CA ILE A 553 19.80 2.07 -25.95
C ILE A 553 21.03 2.71 -25.34
N VAL A 554 21.23 4.00 -25.59
CA VAL A 554 22.28 4.82 -24.97
C VAL A 554 21.66 5.59 -23.82
N LEU A 555 22.26 5.50 -22.64
CA LEU A 555 21.87 6.30 -21.48
C LEU A 555 23.08 6.94 -20.80
N LYS A 556 22.84 8.04 -20.10
CA LYS A 556 23.82 8.68 -19.21
C LYS A 556 23.18 8.98 -17.87
N ASP A 557 23.50 8.14 -16.88
CA ASP A 557 22.92 8.25 -15.54
C ASP A 557 23.88 7.71 -14.46
N THR A 558 23.46 7.74 -13.20
CA THR A 558 24.19 7.13 -12.09
C THR A 558 24.23 5.61 -12.21
N SER A 559 25.24 4.98 -11.62
CA SER A 559 25.39 3.52 -11.61
C SER A 559 24.14 2.81 -11.06
N ASP A 560 23.47 3.37 -10.06
CA ASP A 560 22.26 2.80 -9.46
C ASP A 560 21.09 2.74 -10.45
N ASN A 561 20.88 3.82 -11.22
CA ASN A 561 19.86 3.88 -12.25
C ASN A 561 20.19 2.93 -13.40
N THR A 562 21.46 2.79 -13.77
CA THR A 562 21.86 1.94 -14.91
C THR A 562 21.46 0.47 -14.74
N ALA A 563 21.51 -0.08 -13.52
CA ALA A 563 21.12 -1.47 -13.28
C ALA A 563 19.61 -1.71 -13.41
N LEU A 564 18.78 -0.77 -12.93
CA LEU A 564 17.31 -0.83 -13.12
C LEU A 564 16.96 -0.72 -14.60
N VAL A 565 17.64 0.19 -15.31
CA VAL A 565 17.49 0.37 -16.75
C VAL A 565 17.86 -0.90 -17.51
N GLU A 566 18.96 -1.57 -17.16
CA GLU A 566 19.34 -2.86 -17.77
C GLU A 566 18.27 -3.94 -17.57
N LYS A 567 17.74 -4.06 -16.36
CA LYS A 567 16.67 -5.01 -16.07
C LYS A 567 15.41 -4.72 -16.90
N LEU A 568 14.93 -3.47 -16.91
CA LEU A 568 13.74 -3.11 -17.66
C LEU A 568 13.94 -3.27 -19.18
N VAL A 569 15.11 -2.87 -19.71
CA VAL A 569 15.43 -3.08 -21.13
C VAL A 569 15.43 -4.56 -21.45
N ALA A 570 16.04 -5.41 -20.62
CA ALA A 570 16.04 -6.86 -20.83
C ALA A 570 14.62 -7.47 -20.78
N ASP A 571 13.77 -7.00 -19.86
CA ASP A 571 12.38 -7.43 -19.77
C ASP A 571 11.58 -7.05 -21.03
N LEU A 572 11.73 -5.81 -21.51
CA LEU A 572 10.99 -5.31 -22.67
C LEU A 572 11.55 -5.83 -23.99
N ASP A 573 12.86 -6.06 -24.09
CA ASP A 573 13.53 -6.62 -25.27
C ASP A 573 13.35 -8.14 -25.39
N ARG A 574 12.35 -8.73 -24.73
CA ARG A 574 12.06 -10.17 -24.80
C ARG A 574 11.10 -10.51 -25.94
N LEU A 575 11.32 -11.64 -26.63
CA LEU A 575 10.35 -12.16 -27.60
C LEU A 575 9.07 -12.67 -26.90
N PRO A 576 7.88 -12.41 -27.46
CA PRO A 576 6.64 -13.03 -27.00
C PRO A 576 6.76 -14.55 -27.07
N ARG A 577 6.28 -15.27 -26.05
CA ARG A 577 6.12 -16.73 -26.16
C ARG A 577 4.91 -17.00 -27.06
N TYR A 578 5.12 -17.84 -28.08
CA TYR A 578 4.09 -18.26 -29.03
C TYR A 578 3.37 -19.51 -28.56
#